data_AF-A0A232LND2-F1
#
_entry.id   AF-A0A232LND2-F1
#
_cell.length_a   1.000
_cell.length_b   1.000
_cell.length_c   1.000
_cell.angle_alpha   90.00
_cell.angle_beta   90.00
_cell.angle_gamma   90.00
#
_symmetry.space_group_name_H-M   'P 1'
#
loop_
_entity.id
_entity.type
_entity.pdbx_description
1 polymer ?
#
loop_
_entity_poly.entity_id
_entity_poly.type
_entity_poly.pdbx_seq_one_letter_code
_entity_poly.pdbx_strand_id
1 'polypeptide(L)'
;MTENRTLSTRSAAAKANEALSRSAKTKSTKRKRVPTNAPMSKREKKEDDGHQTVGDLKTEIDGRSGQNEAEGKEKLAISPAESTEQPQERPSIRSHEEKPPTPDPESATIKPKTLDDAGSSVKMSPEREEIVPTDILEKGIIYFFYRPRVNVEAPHGMKDVSRSFFVMRPTPRGAKLEHGPIGDNSNCRLLLLPKKKFPTSTSERDMGFVEKAGVTLKTLQDSLIAEHHYLTQTRGERTRPEARPYAEGVYAIISSGPRSSHLAYILTIPSEVGDVQRDFGLRSRGSFIIQTKNPKYPGPSYAQLPKSPEYPPHILEKFHDLRWIPTEPELLDYPNAQFLVIGAAQGELGKAAVAKNGSKNDDQEQPGEELEKFEDENEERVKSLKGDHCVYEDLGLDAKNYPTVPTTWESDTQ
;
A
#
# COMPACT_ATOMS: atom_id res chain seq x y z
N MET A 1 25.01 32.82 -15.14
CA MET A 1 24.26 32.16 -16.22
C MET A 1 23.08 31.47 -15.57
N THR A 2 21.88 32.00 -15.77
CA THR A 2 20.64 31.43 -15.26
C THR A 2 20.25 30.27 -16.17
N GLU A 3 20.49 29.05 -15.72
CA GLU A 3 19.97 27.86 -16.40
C GLU A 3 18.44 27.89 -16.32
N ASN A 4 17.81 27.91 -17.50
CA ASN A 4 16.37 27.72 -17.65
C ASN A 4 16.05 26.27 -17.26
N ARG A 5 15.68 26.04 -15.99
CA ARG A 5 15.00 24.81 -15.57
C ARG A 5 13.66 24.73 -16.31
N THR A 6 13.58 23.89 -17.32
CA THR A 6 12.31 23.43 -17.90
C THR A 6 11.63 22.54 -16.88
N LEU A 7 10.76 23.13 -16.05
CA LEU A 7 9.83 22.37 -15.22
C LEU A 7 8.99 21.46 -16.13
N SER A 8 8.91 20.16 -15.84
CA SER A 8 7.93 19.28 -16.49
C SER A 8 6.53 19.92 -16.40
N THR A 9 5.73 19.76 -17.46
CA THR A 9 4.37 20.32 -17.53
C THR A 9 3.50 19.83 -16.37
N ARG A 10 3.76 18.64 -15.84
CA ARG A 10 3.09 18.09 -14.65
C ARG A 10 3.51 18.77 -13.35
N SER A 11 4.81 19.01 -13.17
CA SER A 11 5.34 19.77 -12.02
C SER A 11 4.86 21.23 -12.04
N ALA A 12 4.80 21.85 -13.23
CA ALA A 12 4.22 23.18 -13.42
C ALA A 12 2.72 23.21 -13.11
N ALA A 13 1.95 22.21 -13.58
CA ALA A 13 0.52 22.09 -13.27
C ALA A 13 0.26 21.82 -11.77
N ALA A 14 1.10 21.01 -11.12
CA ALA A 14 1.03 20.78 -9.68
C ALA A 14 1.36 22.03 -8.86
N LYS A 15 2.42 22.76 -9.21
CA LYS A 15 2.79 24.04 -8.59
C LYS A 15 1.72 25.10 -8.81
N ALA A 16 1.09 25.14 -9.98
CA ALA A 16 -0.05 26.02 -10.25
C ALA A 16 -1.24 25.67 -9.35
N ASN A 17 -1.58 24.38 -9.19
CA ASN A 17 -2.65 23.95 -8.29
C ASN A 17 -2.34 24.24 -6.81
N GLU A 18 -1.09 24.08 -6.38
CA GLU A 18 -0.66 24.45 -5.02
C GLU A 18 -0.74 25.96 -4.78
N ALA A 19 -0.34 26.77 -5.76
CA ALA A 19 -0.49 28.22 -5.68
C ALA A 19 -1.96 28.68 -5.60
N LEU A 20 -2.85 27.99 -6.34
CA LEU A 20 -4.29 28.23 -6.28
C LEU A 20 -4.91 27.83 -4.94
N SER A 21 -4.47 26.72 -4.33
CA SER A 21 -4.97 26.27 -3.01
C SER A 21 -4.48 27.17 -1.86
N ARG A 22 -3.23 27.66 -1.92
CA ARG A 22 -2.67 28.63 -0.96
C ARG A 22 -3.38 29.97 -1.02
N SER A 23 -3.66 30.49 -2.22
CA SER A 23 -4.35 31.77 -2.42
C SER A 23 -5.84 31.73 -2.03
N ALA A 24 -6.49 30.55 -2.10
CA ALA A 24 -7.84 30.36 -1.58
C ALA A 24 -7.90 30.42 -0.04
N LYS A 25 -6.88 29.90 0.66
CA LYS A 25 -6.77 29.97 2.14
C LYS A 25 -6.47 31.38 2.66
N THR A 26 -5.87 32.26 1.87
CA THR A 26 -5.54 33.65 2.30
C THR A 26 -6.71 34.63 2.16
N LYS A 27 -7.81 34.27 1.48
CA LYS A 27 -8.94 35.18 1.20
C LYS A 27 -10.11 35.12 2.19
N SER A 28 -9.99 34.43 3.33
CA SER A 28 -11.01 34.45 4.38
C SER A 28 -10.59 35.31 5.58
N THR A 29 -10.51 36.63 5.41
CA THR A 29 -10.67 37.54 6.55
C THR A 29 -11.17 38.92 6.10
N LYS A 30 -12.23 39.37 6.80
CA LYS A 30 -12.89 40.68 6.80
C LYS A 30 -13.89 40.97 5.68
N ARG A 31 -15.18 40.96 6.07
CA ARG A 31 -16.04 42.16 5.92
C ARG A 31 -17.05 42.25 7.07
N LYS A 32 -16.95 43.35 7.82
CA LYS A 32 -17.88 43.86 8.84
C LYS A 32 -19.22 44.26 8.18
N ARG A 33 -20.33 44.08 8.91
CA ARG A 33 -21.60 44.82 8.73
C ARG A 33 -22.15 45.21 10.10
N VAL A 34 -22.60 46.46 10.24
CA VAL A 34 -23.44 47.00 11.33
C VAL A 34 -24.34 48.11 10.70
N PRO A 35 -25.40 48.63 11.37
CA PRO A 35 -26.80 48.15 11.33
C PRO A 35 -27.80 49.25 10.88
N THR A 36 -29.12 48.97 10.85
CA THR A 36 -30.17 49.88 11.39
C THR A 36 -31.58 49.27 11.39
N ASN A 37 -32.20 49.40 12.57
CA ASN A 37 -33.61 49.71 12.90
C ASN A 37 -34.74 48.66 12.81
N ALA A 38 -35.28 48.36 14.00
CA ALA A 38 -36.62 47.83 14.30
C ALA A 38 -37.69 48.96 14.29
N PRO A 39 -39.01 48.67 14.49
CA PRO A 39 -39.52 48.59 15.87
C PRO A 39 -40.69 47.60 16.17
N MET A 40 -40.69 47.13 17.43
CA MET A 40 -41.77 46.85 18.43
C MET A 40 -43.05 46.07 18.02
N SER A 41 -43.53 45.05 18.75
CA SER A 41 -44.01 45.02 20.16
C SER A 41 -44.28 43.52 20.55
N LYS A 42 -44.44 43.02 21.79
CA LYS A 42 -44.74 43.54 23.14
C LYS A 42 -44.41 42.43 24.18
N ARG A 43 -43.97 42.88 25.37
CA ARG A 43 -43.80 42.25 26.71
C ARG A 43 -44.90 41.21 27.11
N GLU A 44 -44.69 40.24 28.04
CA GLU A 44 -44.34 40.39 29.47
C GLU A 44 -43.69 39.16 30.18
N LYS A 45 -42.80 39.49 31.15
CA LYS A 45 -42.44 38.92 32.50
C LYS A 45 -42.21 37.41 32.75
N LYS A 46 -41.01 36.99 33.23
CA LYS A 46 -40.49 36.89 34.65
C LYS A 46 -41.22 35.79 35.46
N GLU A 47 -40.64 34.94 36.30
CA GLU A 47 -39.30 34.74 36.89
C GLU A 47 -39.32 33.31 37.52
N ASP A 48 -38.19 32.88 38.07
CA ASP A 48 -37.79 31.54 38.52
C ASP A 48 -38.49 30.97 39.78
N ASP A 49 -38.28 29.66 39.98
CA ASP A 49 -38.13 28.89 41.23
C ASP A 49 -39.26 27.94 41.73
N GLY A 50 -38.85 26.73 42.14
CA GLY A 50 -39.48 25.97 43.24
C GLY A 50 -40.45 24.79 42.98
N HIS A 51 -39.89 23.59 42.81
CA HIS A 51 -40.23 22.28 43.42
C HIS A 51 -41.67 21.65 43.44
N GLN A 52 -41.66 20.32 43.23
CA GLN A 52 -42.55 19.23 43.72
C GLN A 52 -43.65 18.61 42.83
N THR A 53 -43.37 17.34 42.51
CA THR A 53 -44.18 16.11 42.71
C THR A 53 -45.10 15.54 41.61
N VAL A 54 -44.85 14.24 41.38
CA VAL A 54 -45.66 13.09 40.92
C VAL A 54 -46.39 13.11 39.58
N GLY A 55 -46.17 12.01 38.83
CA GLY A 55 -47.01 11.59 37.72
C GLY A 55 -46.35 10.51 36.86
N ASP A 56 -46.54 9.26 37.27
CA ASP A 56 -46.24 7.97 36.63
C ASP A 56 -45.99 7.93 35.11
N LEU A 57 -45.01 7.12 34.70
CA LEU A 57 -45.25 5.89 33.93
C LEU A 57 -43.96 5.06 33.73
N LYS A 58 -43.90 3.98 34.54
CA LYS A 58 -43.39 2.61 34.31
C LYS A 58 -42.13 2.41 33.44
N THR A 59 -40.93 2.09 33.97
CA THR A 59 -40.37 0.77 34.42
C THR A 59 -40.46 -0.36 33.34
N GLU A 60 -39.47 -1.21 33.04
CA GLU A 60 -38.27 -1.72 33.75
C GLU A 60 -37.11 -2.13 32.82
N ILE A 61 -35.92 -2.15 33.44
CA ILE A 61 -34.62 -2.69 33.03
C ILE A 61 -34.40 -4.01 33.79
N ASP A 62 -33.85 -5.02 33.11
CA ASP A 62 -32.82 -6.01 33.52
C ASP A 62 -32.78 -6.63 34.94
N GLY A 63 -32.40 -7.91 35.03
CA GLY A 63 -31.79 -8.45 36.27
C GLY A 63 -31.99 -9.93 36.62
N ARG A 64 -30.92 -10.72 36.43
CA ARG A 64 -30.39 -11.83 37.27
C ARG A 64 -30.94 -11.90 38.71
N SER A 65 -31.04 -13.03 39.44
CA SER A 65 -30.42 -14.36 39.43
C SER A 65 -31.00 -15.18 40.60
N GLY A 66 -30.96 -16.52 40.56
CA GLY A 66 -31.14 -17.36 41.76
C GLY A 66 -31.27 -18.85 41.47
N GLN A 67 -30.36 -19.65 42.02
CA GLN A 67 -30.16 -21.10 41.84
C GLN A 67 -31.17 -21.97 42.63
N ASN A 68 -31.37 -23.22 42.18
CA ASN A 68 -31.46 -24.42 43.02
C ASN A 68 -31.17 -25.69 42.19
N GLU A 69 -30.28 -26.55 42.72
CA GLU A 69 -30.01 -27.96 42.38
C GLU A 69 -31.20 -28.85 42.84
N ALA A 70 -31.45 -30.12 42.49
CA ALA A 70 -30.80 -31.27 41.86
C ALA A 70 -31.92 -32.07 41.12
N GLU A 71 -31.77 -33.06 40.23
CA GLU A 71 -31.10 -34.36 40.32
C GLU A 71 -31.43 -35.12 38.99
N GLY A 72 -30.58 -36.04 38.52
CA GLY A 72 -30.94 -37.00 37.46
C GLY A 72 -29.94 -37.15 36.30
N LYS A 73 -28.99 -38.09 36.45
CA LYS A 73 -28.04 -38.55 35.42
C LYS A 73 -28.71 -39.56 34.48
N GLU A 74 -28.39 -39.51 33.19
CA GLU A 74 -28.03 -40.73 32.44
C GLU A 74 -27.11 -40.42 31.24
N LYS A 75 -25.92 -41.04 31.26
CA LYS A 75 -24.98 -41.19 30.14
C LYS A 75 -25.22 -42.56 29.54
N LEU A 76 -25.19 -42.70 28.22
CA LEU A 76 -24.78 -43.96 27.59
C LEU A 76 -23.86 -43.69 26.39
N ALA A 77 -22.63 -44.15 26.55
CA ALA A 77 -21.63 -44.40 25.53
C ALA A 77 -21.81 -45.82 25.00
N ILE A 78 -21.49 -46.08 23.73
CA ILE A 78 -21.27 -47.44 23.24
C ILE A 78 -20.06 -47.47 22.29
N SER A 79 -19.15 -48.40 22.58
CA SER A 79 -18.13 -49.03 21.73
C SER A 79 -17.85 -50.42 22.36
N PRO A 80 -17.12 -51.37 21.75
CA PRO A 80 -17.08 -51.90 20.36
C PRO A 80 -17.29 -53.44 20.33
N ALA A 81 -17.30 -54.09 19.16
CA ALA A 81 -17.11 -55.55 19.03
C ALA A 81 -16.46 -55.97 17.69
N GLU A 82 -15.38 -56.77 17.81
CA GLU A 82 -14.70 -57.75 16.93
C GLU A 82 -15.63 -58.63 16.06
N SER A 83 -15.31 -59.32 14.95
CA SER A 83 -14.16 -59.73 14.09
C SER A 83 -14.77 -60.04 12.68
N THR A 84 -14.11 -60.17 11.52
CA THR A 84 -13.13 -61.20 11.09
C THR A 84 -12.56 -60.87 9.69
N GLU A 85 -11.29 -61.24 9.48
CA GLU A 85 -10.41 -61.36 8.29
C GLU A 85 -11.01 -62.07 7.04
N GLN A 86 -10.53 -62.07 5.77
CA GLN A 86 -9.40 -61.59 4.91
C GLN A 86 -9.73 -62.08 3.44
N PRO A 87 -8.88 -62.05 2.37
CA PRO A 87 -8.08 -60.99 1.70
C PRO A 87 -8.16 -61.03 0.13
N GLN A 88 -7.65 -60.01 -0.61
CA GLN A 88 -6.78 -60.16 -1.83
C GLN A 88 -6.42 -58.84 -2.58
N GLU A 89 -5.10 -58.58 -2.65
CA GLU A 89 -4.20 -57.97 -3.68
C GLU A 89 -4.64 -56.79 -4.58
N ARG A 90 -3.90 -55.66 -4.68
CA ARG A 90 -2.62 -55.40 -5.42
C ARG A 90 -2.25 -53.88 -5.32
N PRO A 91 -1.08 -53.38 -5.78
CA PRO A 91 0.31 -53.73 -5.49
C PRO A 91 1.13 -52.54 -4.92
N SER A 92 2.32 -52.88 -4.41
CA SER A 92 3.37 -52.05 -3.84
C SER A 92 3.98 -50.98 -4.76
N ILE A 93 4.20 -49.77 -4.24
CA ILE A 93 5.29 -48.89 -4.67
C ILE A 93 6.14 -48.52 -3.44
N ARG A 94 7.45 -48.69 -3.62
CA ARG A 94 8.51 -48.66 -2.61
C ARG A 94 8.71 -47.26 -2.04
N SER A 95 8.79 -47.20 -0.71
CA SER A 95 9.35 -46.09 0.06
C SER A 95 10.87 -46.05 -0.12
N HIS A 96 11.40 -44.99 -0.74
CA HIS A 96 12.76 -44.54 -0.48
C HIS A 96 12.69 -43.42 0.54
N GLU A 97 13.20 -43.74 1.71
CA GLU A 97 13.48 -42.85 2.83
C GLU A 97 14.73 -42.03 2.45
N GLU A 98 14.56 -40.76 2.12
CA GLU A 98 15.67 -39.82 1.96
C GLU A 98 15.50 -38.70 2.99
N LYS A 99 16.46 -38.64 3.92
CA LYS A 99 16.53 -37.67 5.02
C LYS A 99 16.50 -36.23 4.47
N PRO A 100 15.80 -35.29 5.11
CA PRO A 100 15.95 -33.89 4.78
C PRO A 100 17.34 -33.40 5.22
N PRO A 101 18.07 -32.62 4.41
CA PRO A 101 19.30 -32.00 4.86
C PRO A 101 18.94 -30.87 5.84
N THR A 102 19.55 -30.94 7.03
CA THR A 102 19.68 -29.84 7.98
C THR A 102 20.37 -28.65 7.30
N PRO A 103 19.78 -27.44 7.31
CA PRO A 103 20.52 -26.24 6.92
C PRO A 103 21.32 -25.73 8.11
N ASP A 104 22.65 -25.71 7.97
CA ASP A 104 23.53 -24.94 8.85
C ASP A 104 23.26 -23.43 8.69
N PRO A 105 23.39 -22.64 9.76
CA PRO A 105 23.01 -21.23 9.78
C PRO A 105 24.19 -20.36 9.33
N GLU A 106 24.30 -20.09 8.03
CA GLU A 106 25.10 -18.96 7.55
C GLU A 106 24.20 -17.88 6.94
N SER A 107 24.10 -16.81 7.71
CA SER A 107 23.55 -15.50 7.41
C SER A 107 23.76 -15.09 5.94
N ALA A 108 22.69 -15.13 5.15
CA ALA A 108 22.64 -14.45 3.86
C ALA A 108 22.56 -12.93 4.10
N THR A 109 23.69 -12.35 4.47
CA THR A 109 23.91 -10.91 4.35
C THR A 109 23.94 -10.63 2.85
N ILE A 110 22.85 -10.07 2.32
CA ILE A 110 22.77 -9.65 0.92
C ILE A 110 23.77 -8.51 0.73
N LYS A 111 24.98 -8.86 0.27
CA LYS A 111 25.92 -7.87 -0.28
C LYS A 111 25.32 -7.37 -1.60
N PRO A 112 25.33 -6.05 -1.86
CA PRO A 112 24.85 -5.52 -3.14
C PRO A 112 25.68 -6.12 -4.27
N LYS A 113 25.02 -6.84 -5.18
CA LYS A 113 25.61 -7.14 -6.49
C LYS A 113 25.82 -5.81 -7.21
N THR A 114 26.98 -5.66 -7.83
CA THR A 114 27.40 -4.48 -8.60
C THR A 114 26.32 -4.08 -9.60
N LEU A 115 25.87 -2.83 -9.50
CA LEU A 115 24.80 -2.21 -10.31
C LEU A 115 25.24 -1.82 -11.73
N ASP A 116 26.48 -2.13 -12.12
CA ASP A 116 27.02 -1.83 -13.44
C ASP A 116 26.66 -2.95 -14.44
N ASP A 117 25.38 -3.34 -14.48
CA ASP A 117 24.89 -4.10 -15.62
C ASP A 117 24.76 -3.13 -16.79
N ALA A 118 25.48 -3.39 -17.88
CA ALA A 118 25.65 -2.47 -19.01
C ALA A 118 24.32 -2.09 -19.72
N GLY A 119 23.19 -2.69 -19.32
CA GLY A 119 21.85 -2.42 -19.83
C GLY A 119 20.83 -1.81 -18.85
N SER A 120 21.19 -1.51 -17.59
CA SER A 120 20.26 -0.86 -16.64
C SER A 120 20.29 0.68 -16.79
N SER A 121 19.10 1.30 -16.77
CA SER A 121 18.93 2.76 -16.70
C SER A 121 19.24 3.35 -15.34
N VAL A 122 19.48 2.53 -14.31
CA VAL A 122 19.84 3.02 -12.98
C VAL A 122 21.35 3.24 -12.92
N LYS A 123 21.80 4.49 -12.88
CA LYS A 123 23.22 4.85 -12.71
C LYS A 123 23.52 5.39 -11.33
N MET A 124 24.68 5.03 -10.78
CA MET A 124 25.15 5.58 -9.50
C MET A 124 25.83 6.93 -9.71
N SER A 125 25.47 7.92 -8.89
CA SER A 125 26.17 9.20 -8.79
C SER A 125 26.54 9.44 -7.32
N PRO A 126 27.83 9.35 -6.96
CA PRO A 126 28.31 9.66 -5.61
C PRO A 126 27.92 11.08 -5.17
N GLU A 127 27.96 12.04 -6.11
CA GLU A 127 27.58 13.43 -5.84
C GLU A 127 26.09 13.54 -5.47
N ARG A 128 25.23 12.73 -6.09
CA ARG A 128 23.81 12.68 -5.72
C ARG A 128 23.63 12.09 -4.33
N GLU A 129 24.38 11.04 -4.00
CA GLU A 129 24.28 10.36 -2.71
C GLU A 129 24.56 11.29 -1.53
N GLU A 130 25.49 12.23 -1.69
CA GLU A 130 25.84 13.24 -0.69
C GLU A 130 24.74 14.29 -0.48
N ILE A 131 24.05 14.72 -1.55
CA ILE A 131 23.00 15.76 -1.47
C ILE A 131 21.62 15.22 -1.12
N VAL A 132 21.37 13.92 -1.33
CA VAL A 132 20.08 13.28 -1.02
C VAL A 132 19.81 13.41 0.48
N PRO A 133 18.60 13.87 0.89
CA PRO A 133 18.30 14.10 2.30
C PRO A 133 18.34 12.83 3.14
N THR A 134 18.91 12.88 4.33
CA THR A 134 19.00 11.73 5.27
C THR A 134 17.63 11.18 5.66
N ASP A 135 16.61 12.03 5.66
CA ASP A 135 15.22 11.64 5.91
C ASP A 135 14.65 10.69 4.84
N ILE A 136 15.18 10.69 3.61
CA ILE A 136 14.83 9.67 2.61
C ILE A 136 15.54 8.37 2.99
N LEU A 137 14.77 7.41 3.48
CA LEU A 137 15.25 6.09 3.87
C LEU A 137 15.41 5.17 2.65
N GLU A 138 14.53 5.34 1.66
CA GLU A 138 14.54 4.59 0.42
C GLU A 138 13.83 5.39 -0.67
N LYS A 139 14.27 5.25 -1.93
CA LYS A 139 13.56 5.72 -3.11
C LYS A 139 13.60 4.68 -4.22
N GLY A 140 12.65 4.74 -5.15
CA GLY A 140 12.61 3.80 -6.26
C GLY A 140 11.38 3.96 -7.13
N ILE A 141 11.07 2.92 -7.92
CA ILE A 141 9.87 2.90 -8.77
C ILE A 141 8.77 2.10 -8.09
N ILE A 142 7.54 2.60 -8.19
CA ILE A 142 6.34 1.96 -7.70
C ILE A 142 5.40 1.65 -8.88
N TYR A 143 4.88 0.43 -8.92
CA TYR A 143 3.88 -0.01 -9.88
C TYR A 143 2.61 -0.40 -9.15
N PHE A 144 1.47 0.01 -9.67
CA PHE A 144 0.17 -0.32 -9.09
C PHE A 144 -0.57 -1.29 -10.01
N PHE A 145 -1.08 -2.37 -9.41
CA PHE A 145 -1.80 -3.42 -10.11
C PHE A 145 -3.18 -3.63 -9.51
N TYR A 146 -4.11 -4.02 -10.36
CA TYR A 146 -5.34 -4.65 -9.92
C TYR A 146 -5.46 -6.02 -10.55
N ARG A 147 -6.19 -6.92 -9.89
CA ARG A 147 -6.59 -8.18 -10.52
C ARG A 147 -8.10 -8.21 -10.68
N PRO A 148 -8.63 -8.51 -11.88
CA PRO A 148 -10.06 -8.78 -12.04
C PRO A 148 -10.55 -9.92 -11.14
N ARG A 149 -11.86 -10.04 -11.00
CA ARG A 149 -12.51 -11.19 -10.37
C ARG A 149 -12.41 -12.40 -11.28
N VAL A 150 -12.60 -13.57 -10.68
CA VAL A 150 -12.64 -14.85 -11.39
C VAL A 150 -13.73 -14.78 -12.46
N ASN A 151 -13.39 -15.21 -13.69
CA ASN A 151 -14.26 -15.14 -14.88
C ASN A 151 -14.70 -13.71 -15.28
N VAL A 152 -13.94 -12.69 -14.93
CA VAL A 152 -14.12 -11.33 -15.46
C VAL A 152 -12.88 -10.95 -16.27
N GLU A 153 -13.02 -10.89 -17.58
CA GLU A 153 -11.92 -10.57 -18.51
C GLU A 153 -11.73 -9.05 -18.66
N ALA A 154 -12.83 -8.32 -18.77
CA ALA A 154 -12.88 -6.87 -18.88
C ALA A 154 -13.61 -6.28 -17.65
N PRO A 155 -12.90 -5.64 -16.70
CA PRO A 155 -13.55 -5.02 -15.56
C PRO A 155 -14.15 -3.66 -15.94
N HIS A 156 -15.41 -3.45 -15.55
CA HIS A 156 -16.16 -2.20 -15.80
C HIS A 156 -16.20 -1.28 -14.56
N GLY A 157 -15.54 -1.68 -13.47
CA GLY A 157 -15.46 -0.89 -12.26
C GLY A 157 -14.89 -1.64 -11.06
N MET A 158 -14.86 -0.95 -9.91
CA MET A 158 -14.32 -1.48 -8.65
C MET A 158 -15.03 -2.75 -8.13
N LYS A 159 -16.26 -3.04 -8.59
CA LYS A 159 -16.98 -4.27 -8.22
C LYS A 159 -16.32 -5.50 -8.85
N ASP A 160 -15.78 -5.35 -10.05
CA ASP A 160 -15.19 -6.41 -10.88
C ASP A 160 -13.73 -6.67 -10.55
N VAL A 161 -13.12 -5.82 -9.75
CA VAL A 161 -11.77 -6.02 -9.22
C VAL A 161 -11.83 -6.98 -8.04
N SER A 162 -10.92 -7.94 -7.94
CA SER A 162 -10.79 -8.80 -6.75
C SER A 162 -9.91 -8.14 -5.69
N ARG A 163 -8.70 -7.71 -6.08
CA ARG A 163 -7.67 -7.17 -5.18
C ARG A 163 -6.81 -6.12 -5.90
N SER A 164 -6.19 -5.24 -5.10
CA SER A 164 -5.14 -4.33 -5.55
C SER A 164 -3.80 -4.71 -4.92
N PHE A 165 -2.74 -4.44 -5.66
CA PHE A 165 -1.36 -4.72 -5.28
C PHE A 165 -0.52 -3.50 -5.66
N PHE A 166 0.61 -3.35 -5.01
CA PHE A 166 1.65 -2.46 -5.49
C PHE A 166 3.01 -3.13 -5.35
N VAL A 167 3.86 -2.89 -6.34
CA VAL A 167 5.22 -3.39 -6.40
C VAL A 167 6.14 -2.22 -6.14
N MET A 168 7.10 -2.38 -5.22
CA MET A 168 8.16 -1.42 -4.98
C MET A 168 9.47 -2.00 -5.51
N ARG A 169 10.19 -1.22 -6.31
CA ARG A 169 11.54 -1.53 -6.81
C ARG A 169 12.49 -0.49 -6.24
N PRO A 170 13.14 -0.78 -5.10
CA PRO A 170 14.12 0.11 -4.51
C PRO A 170 15.27 0.38 -5.48
N THR A 171 15.72 1.62 -5.49
CA THR A 171 16.96 2.03 -6.14
C THR A 171 17.96 2.49 -5.08
N PRO A 172 19.27 2.36 -5.34
CA PRO A 172 20.26 2.89 -4.41
C PRO A 172 20.09 4.39 -4.19
N ARG A 173 20.59 4.88 -3.05
CA ARG A 173 20.39 6.27 -2.60
C ARG A 173 20.86 7.31 -3.62
N GLY A 174 22.04 7.11 -4.21
CA GLY A 174 22.60 7.98 -5.25
C GLY A 174 22.11 7.71 -6.67
N ALA A 175 21.10 6.85 -6.86
CA ALA A 175 20.62 6.46 -8.18
C ALA A 175 20.10 7.65 -9.00
N LYS A 176 20.46 7.70 -10.29
CA LYS A 176 19.85 8.51 -11.35
C LYS A 176 19.21 7.58 -12.37
N LEU A 177 18.07 7.99 -12.92
CA LEU A 177 17.43 7.27 -14.02
C LEU A 177 17.89 7.89 -15.34
N GLU A 178 18.45 7.05 -16.21
CA GLU A 178 18.80 7.39 -17.58
C GLU A 178 17.86 6.68 -18.55
N HIS A 179 18.19 6.70 -19.84
CA HIS A 179 17.45 5.99 -20.86
C HIS A 179 17.57 4.46 -20.71
N GLY A 180 16.51 3.74 -21.07
CA GLY A 180 16.50 2.28 -21.06
C GLY A 180 15.71 1.63 -19.91
N PRO A 181 15.61 0.30 -19.92
CA PRO A 181 14.88 -0.44 -18.89
C PRO A 181 15.61 -0.42 -17.55
N ILE A 182 14.87 -0.54 -16.45
CA ILE A 182 15.40 -0.41 -15.09
C ILE A 182 16.36 -1.55 -14.68
N GLY A 183 16.33 -2.69 -15.39
CA GLY A 183 17.16 -3.87 -15.08
C GLY A 183 16.61 -4.70 -13.92
N ASP A 184 17.09 -5.93 -13.74
CA ASP A 184 16.57 -6.89 -12.73
C ASP A 184 17.49 -6.98 -11.50
N ASN A 185 17.34 -6.05 -10.57
CA ASN A 185 18.15 -5.97 -9.34
C ASN A 185 17.71 -6.96 -8.24
N SER A 186 16.79 -7.90 -8.53
CA SER A 186 16.35 -8.94 -7.58
C SER A 186 15.90 -8.41 -6.21
N ASN A 187 15.39 -7.18 -6.14
CA ASN A 187 15.07 -6.49 -4.89
C ASN A 187 13.61 -6.01 -4.85
N CYS A 188 12.75 -6.59 -5.69
CA CYS A 188 11.37 -6.17 -5.78
C CYS A 188 10.57 -6.65 -4.55
N ARG A 189 9.66 -5.80 -4.08
CA ARG A 189 8.68 -6.14 -3.04
C ARG A 189 7.29 -6.14 -3.64
N LEU A 190 6.52 -7.21 -3.43
CA LEU A 190 5.09 -7.27 -3.74
C LEU A 190 4.30 -7.03 -2.47
N LEU A 191 3.55 -5.94 -2.44
CA LEU A 191 2.73 -5.53 -1.32
C LEU A 191 1.25 -5.61 -1.70
N LEU A 192 0.44 -6.09 -0.75
CA LEU A 192 -0.98 -6.32 -0.95
C LEU A 192 -1.81 -5.44 -0.01
N LEU A 193 -2.85 -4.81 -0.57
CA LEU A 193 -3.92 -4.17 0.20
C LEU A 193 -5.21 -4.99 0.04
N PRO A 194 -5.75 -5.58 1.13
CA PRO A 194 -7.01 -6.32 1.09
C PRO A 194 -8.18 -5.44 0.64
N LYS A 195 -8.17 -4.15 1.02
CA LYS A 195 -9.09 -3.17 0.45
C LYS A 195 -8.58 -2.73 -0.91
N LYS A 196 -9.49 -2.70 -1.88
CA LYS A 196 -9.14 -2.38 -3.27
C LYS A 196 -8.67 -0.95 -3.46
N LYS A 197 -9.08 0.00 -2.59
CA LYS A 197 -8.76 1.42 -2.69
C LYS A 197 -7.67 1.81 -1.70
N PHE A 198 -6.79 2.72 -2.10
CA PHE A 198 -5.85 3.38 -1.21
C PHE A 198 -6.57 4.43 -0.34
N PRO A 199 -6.14 4.62 0.92
CA PRO A 199 -6.67 5.66 1.79
C PRO A 199 -6.55 7.07 1.21
N THR A 200 -7.68 7.77 1.08
CA THR A 200 -7.75 9.12 0.53
C THR A 200 -7.84 10.21 1.60
N SER A 201 -8.12 9.84 2.84
CA SER A 201 -8.27 10.76 3.97
C SER A 201 -7.44 10.31 5.18
N THR A 202 -7.14 11.24 6.09
CA THR A 202 -6.40 10.98 7.33
C THR A 202 -7.13 10.08 8.32
N SER A 203 -8.43 9.91 8.14
CA SER A 203 -9.27 8.98 8.90
C SER A 203 -9.23 7.56 8.34
N GLU A 204 -8.93 7.40 7.05
CA GLU A 204 -8.88 6.09 6.39
C GLU A 204 -7.56 5.40 6.69
N ARG A 205 -7.66 4.14 7.10
CA ARG A 205 -6.52 3.29 7.42
C ARG A 205 -6.80 1.89 6.93
N ASP A 206 -5.83 1.33 6.22
CA ASP A 206 -5.92 -0.01 5.65
C ASP A 206 -4.67 -0.80 6.00
N MET A 207 -4.89 -2.01 6.52
CA MET A 207 -3.82 -2.95 6.79
C MET A 207 -3.45 -3.68 5.50
N GLY A 208 -2.18 -3.65 5.14
CA GLY A 208 -1.59 -4.47 4.09
C GLY A 208 -0.58 -5.46 4.63
N PHE A 209 -0.03 -6.27 3.73
CA PHE A 209 1.10 -7.12 4.04
C PHE A 209 2.02 -7.31 2.84
N VAL A 210 3.26 -7.68 3.11
CA VAL A 210 4.25 -8.04 2.10
C VAL A 210 3.98 -9.48 1.67
N GLU A 211 3.56 -9.68 0.43
CA GLU A 211 3.33 -11.02 -0.13
C GLU A 211 4.66 -11.66 -0.54
N LYS A 212 5.56 -10.87 -1.15
CA LYS A 212 6.92 -11.28 -1.52
C LYS A 212 7.91 -10.16 -1.24
N ALA A 213 9.10 -10.52 -0.78
CA ALA A 213 10.19 -9.58 -0.51
C ALA A 213 11.48 -10.07 -1.19
N GLY A 214 12.29 -9.13 -1.69
CA GLY A 214 13.61 -9.44 -2.27
C GLY A 214 13.56 -10.40 -3.45
N VAL A 215 12.54 -10.28 -4.31
CA VAL A 215 12.36 -11.19 -5.45
C VAL A 215 12.78 -10.57 -6.77
N THR A 216 13.14 -11.43 -7.73
CA THR A 216 13.39 -11.04 -9.13
C THR A 216 12.12 -10.54 -9.81
N LEU A 217 12.28 -9.74 -10.86
CA LEU A 217 11.15 -9.35 -11.69
C LEU A 217 10.45 -10.57 -12.31
N LYS A 218 11.21 -11.56 -12.75
CA LYS A 218 10.66 -12.82 -13.26
C LYS A 218 9.76 -13.53 -12.25
N THR A 219 10.17 -13.60 -10.98
CA THR A 219 9.33 -14.17 -9.92
C THR A 219 8.03 -13.39 -9.72
N LEU A 220 8.04 -12.07 -9.92
CA LEU A 220 6.82 -11.26 -9.91
C LEU A 220 5.92 -11.56 -11.10
N GLN A 221 6.47 -11.72 -12.31
CA GLN A 221 5.69 -12.13 -13.49
C GLN A 221 4.93 -13.43 -13.22
N ASP A 222 5.65 -14.45 -12.75
CA ASP A 222 5.09 -15.79 -12.54
C ASP A 222 4.02 -15.83 -11.44
N SER A 223 4.06 -14.92 -10.46
CA SER A 223 3.17 -14.97 -9.29
C SER A 223 2.07 -13.90 -9.29
N LEU A 224 2.36 -12.70 -9.79
CA LEU A 224 1.42 -11.60 -9.83
C LEU A 224 0.71 -11.53 -11.19
N ILE A 225 1.47 -11.61 -12.28
CA ILE A 225 0.94 -11.28 -13.61
C ILE A 225 0.35 -12.51 -14.29
N ALA A 226 0.89 -13.71 -14.08
CA ALA A 226 0.39 -14.92 -14.74
C ALA A 226 -1.10 -15.21 -14.46
N GLU A 227 -1.79 -15.63 -15.52
CA GLU A 227 -3.12 -16.26 -15.48
C GLU A 227 -3.01 -17.67 -14.88
N HIS A 228 -4.02 -18.08 -14.11
CA HIS A 228 -4.07 -19.43 -13.55
C HIS A 228 -5.43 -20.07 -13.79
N HIS A 229 -5.43 -21.19 -14.50
CA HIS A 229 -6.58 -22.07 -14.65
C HIS A 229 -6.59 -23.10 -13.52
N TYR A 230 -7.74 -23.29 -12.88
CA TYR A 230 -7.90 -24.30 -11.84
C TYR A 230 -9.31 -24.91 -11.87
N LEU A 231 -9.38 -26.21 -11.63
CA LEU A 231 -10.64 -26.94 -11.56
C LEU A 231 -11.27 -26.77 -10.17
N THR A 232 -12.56 -26.42 -10.15
CA THR A 232 -13.36 -26.41 -8.92
C THR A 232 -14.28 -27.62 -8.88
N GLN A 233 -14.38 -28.24 -7.71
CA GLN A 233 -15.20 -29.44 -7.50
C GLN A 233 -16.68 -29.24 -7.85
N THR A 234 -17.19 -28.01 -7.73
CA THR A 234 -18.62 -27.70 -7.86
C THR A 234 -18.99 -26.94 -9.12
N ARG A 235 -18.04 -26.27 -9.78
CA ARG A 235 -18.34 -25.38 -10.92
C ARG A 235 -17.39 -25.53 -12.11
N GLY A 236 -16.66 -26.65 -12.20
CA GLY A 236 -15.75 -26.92 -13.32
C GLY A 236 -14.53 -26.00 -13.32
N GLU A 237 -13.94 -25.80 -14.50
CA GLU A 237 -12.76 -24.98 -14.71
C GLU A 237 -13.04 -23.50 -14.42
N ARG A 238 -12.13 -22.86 -13.70
CA ARG A 238 -12.15 -21.43 -13.41
C ARG A 238 -10.82 -20.82 -13.81
N THR A 239 -10.94 -19.63 -14.38
CA THR A 239 -9.80 -18.81 -14.75
C THR A 239 -9.63 -17.70 -13.72
N ARG A 240 -8.46 -17.64 -13.08
CA ARG A 240 -8.01 -16.48 -12.34
C ARG A 240 -7.26 -15.57 -13.30
N PRO A 241 -7.82 -14.40 -13.66
CA PRO A 241 -7.18 -13.51 -14.63
C PRO A 241 -5.84 -13.00 -14.13
N GLU A 242 -5.01 -12.58 -15.08
CA GLU A 242 -3.78 -11.83 -14.86
C GLU A 242 -4.00 -10.56 -14.03
N ALA A 243 -2.99 -10.13 -13.28
CA ALA A 243 -3.00 -8.80 -12.68
C ALA A 243 -2.52 -7.77 -13.70
N ARG A 244 -3.28 -6.67 -13.85
CA ARG A 244 -3.01 -5.62 -14.82
C ARG A 244 -2.42 -4.38 -14.14
N PRO A 245 -1.31 -3.82 -14.65
CA PRO A 245 -0.81 -2.54 -14.17
C PRO A 245 -1.79 -1.43 -14.57
N TYR A 246 -2.05 -0.50 -13.66
CA TYR A 246 -2.88 0.68 -13.93
C TYR A 246 -2.17 1.99 -13.58
N ALA A 247 -0.99 1.95 -12.95
CA ALA A 247 -0.14 3.13 -12.80
C ALA A 247 1.32 2.74 -12.53
N GLU A 248 2.23 3.61 -12.94
CA GLU A 248 3.64 3.64 -12.56
C GLU A 248 3.96 5.01 -11.96
N GLY A 249 4.86 5.04 -11.00
CA GLY A 249 5.44 6.27 -10.51
C GLY A 249 6.78 6.07 -9.85
N VAL A 250 7.35 7.19 -9.39
CA VAL A 250 8.46 7.19 -8.44
C VAL A 250 7.91 7.24 -7.02
N TYR A 251 8.66 6.69 -6.07
CA TYR A 251 8.32 6.77 -4.66
C TYR A 251 9.54 7.09 -3.79
N ALA A 252 9.25 7.57 -2.58
CA ALA A 252 10.21 7.64 -1.49
C ALA A 252 9.57 7.23 -0.16
N ILE A 253 10.29 6.45 0.65
CA ILE A 253 10.00 6.26 2.08
C ILE A 253 10.77 7.33 2.84
N ILE A 254 10.03 8.23 3.49
CA ILE A 254 10.58 9.42 4.13
C ILE A 254 10.27 9.36 5.62
N SER A 255 11.31 9.41 6.44
CA SER A 255 11.15 9.56 7.87
C SER A 255 10.67 10.99 8.16
N SER A 256 9.49 11.18 8.75
CA SER A 256 8.96 12.52 9.07
C SER A 256 8.89 12.80 10.58
N GLY A 257 9.41 11.88 11.39
CA GLY A 257 9.61 12.06 12.82
C GLY A 257 9.91 10.72 13.49
N PRO A 258 10.06 10.70 14.83
CA PRO A 258 10.24 9.46 15.58
C PRO A 258 9.00 8.55 15.57
N ARG A 259 7.85 9.04 15.09
CA ARG A 259 6.55 8.34 15.18
C ARG A 259 5.84 8.15 13.84
N SER A 260 6.44 8.55 12.72
CA SER A 260 5.84 8.36 11.40
C SER A 260 6.86 8.34 10.26
N SER A 261 6.70 7.36 9.38
CA SER A 261 7.29 7.36 8.04
C SER A 261 6.18 7.64 7.03
N HIS A 262 6.51 8.33 5.94
CA HIS A 262 5.61 8.54 4.82
C HIS A 262 6.09 7.75 3.61
N LEU A 263 5.16 7.12 2.91
CA LEU A 263 5.34 6.68 1.54
C LEU A 263 4.81 7.79 0.62
N ALA A 264 5.71 8.56 0.04
CA ALA A 264 5.40 9.57 -0.97
C ALA A 264 5.49 8.97 -2.37
N TYR A 265 4.61 9.39 -3.28
CA TYR A 265 4.63 8.95 -4.67
C TYR A 265 4.32 10.10 -5.64
N ILE A 266 4.86 9.99 -6.85
CA ILE A 266 4.48 10.81 -8.00
C ILE A 266 4.30 9.89 -9.21
N LEU A 267 3.12 9.92 -9.83
CA LEU A 267 2.79 9.07 -10.97
C LEU A 267 3.36 9.63 -12.27
N THR A 268 4.08 8.79 -13.00
CA THR A 268 4.61 9.05 -14.34
C THR A 268 3.76 8.39 -15.42
N ILE A 269 3.12 7.25 -15.11
CA ILE A 269 2.20 6.55 -16.01
C ILE A 269 0.88 6.30 -15.26
N PRO A 270 -0.28 6.60 -15.83
CA PRO A 270 -0.47 7.20 -17.16
C PRO A 270 0.01 8.66 -17.27
N SER A 271 0.16 9.09 -18.54
CA SER A 271 -0.10 10.46 -19.05
C SER A 271 -0.79 11.43 -18.09
N GLU A 272 -2.03 11.07 -17.82
CA GLU A 272 -2.99 11.86 -17.07
C GLU A 272 -3.81 10.92 -16.21
N VAL A 273 -4.09 11.32 -14.97
CA VAL A 273 -4.83 10.51 -14.02
C VAL A 273 -6.32 10.49 -14.39
N GLY A 274 -6.77 9.34 -14.89
CA GLY A 274 -8.15 9.07 -15.26
C GLY A 274 -9.00 8.49 -14.13
N ASP A 275 -10.18 8.00 -14.51
CA ASP A 275 -11.19 7.46 -13.59
C ASP A 275 -10.72 6.19 -12.89
N VAL A 276 -9.98 5.31 -13.57
CA VAL A 276 -9.43 4.09 -12.97
C VAL A 276 -8.55 4.44 -11.78
N GLN A 277 -7.54 5.30 -11.98
CA GLN A 277 -6.62 5.70 -10.90
C GLN A 277 -7.35 6.39 -9.75
N ARG A 278 -8.31 7.28 -10.06
CA ARG A 278 -9.13 7.99 -9.05
C ARG A 278 -10.00 7.04 -8.25
N ASP A 279 -10.59 6.05 -8.90
CA ASP A 279 -11.41 5.04 -8.25
C ASP A 279 -10.61 4.17 -7.29
N PHE A 280 -9.33 3.92 -7.60
CA PHE A 280 -8.37 3.29 -6.71
C PHE A 280 -7.83 4.20 -5.59
N GLY A 281 -8.20 5.48 -5.55
CA GLY A 281 -7.76 6.43 -4.53
C GLY A 281 -6.39 7.05 -4.81
N LEU A 282 -5.89 6.94 -6.04
CA LEU A 282 -4.64 7.58 -6.47
C LEU A 282 -4.90 8.94 -7.12
N ARG A 283 -3.92 9.83 -6.99
CA ARG A 283 -3.84 11.13 -7.65
C ARG A 283 -2.50 11.25 -8.37
N SER A 284 -2.22 12.36 -9.04
CA SER A 284 -0.94 12.54 -9.75
C SER A 284 0.25 12.47 -8.82
N ARG A 285 0.08 12.93 -7.58
CA ARG A 285 1.04 12.81 -6.49
C ARG A 285 0.31 12.71 -5.16
N GLY A 286 0.94 12.13 -4.16
CA GLY A 286 0.36 11.98 -2.84
C GLY A 286 1.34 11.42 -1.83
N SER A 287 0.88 11.29 -0.59
CA SER A 287 1.61 10.55 0.43
C SER A 287 0.68 9.82 1.39
N PHE A 288 1.18 8.71 1.91
CA PHE A 288 0.55 7.91 2.96
C PHE A 288 1.46 7.85 4.18
N ILE A 289 0.91 7.88 5.39
CA ILE A 289 1.67 7.47 6.57
C ILE A 289 1.72 5.95 6.59
N ILE A 290 2.90 5.39 6.76
CA ILE A 290 3.13 3.95 6.84
C ILE A 290 3.72 3.55 8.20
N GLN A 291 3.14 2.53 8.81
CA GLN A 291 3.59 1.96 10.09
C GLN A 291 3.65 0.44 9.99
N THR A 292 4.70 -0.17 10.53
CA THR A 292 4.83 -1.63 10.56
C THR A 292 4.26 -2.18 11.86
N LYS A 293 3.48 -3.25 11.75
CA LYS A 293 2.90 -3.96 12.88
C LYS A 293 3.93 -4.87 13.53
N ASN A 294 4.02 -4.82 14.85
CA ASN A 294 4.77 -5.79 15.62
C ASN A 294 4.07 -7.17 15.59
N PRO A 295 4.74 -8.25 15.15
CA PRO A 295 4.14 -9.59 15.07
C PRO A 295 3.79 -10.19 16.43
N LYS A 296 4.36 -9.67 17.54
CA LYS A 296 4.02 -10.05 18.92
C LYS A 296 2.55 -9.83 19.25
N TYR A 297 1.89 -8.84 18.63
CA TYR A 297 0.49 -8.51 18.91
C TYR A 297 -0.43 -9.04 17.80
N PRO A 298 -1.57 -9.66 18.16
CA PRO A 298 -2.54 -10.13 17.16
C PRO A 298 -3.10 -8.95 16.36
N GLY A 299 -3.34 -9.19 15.07
CA GLY A 299 -4.08 -8.27 14.22
C GLY A 299 -5.59 -8.42 14.39
N PRO A 300 -6.39 -7.49 13.83
CA PRO A 300 -7.82 -7.69 13.73
C PRO A 300 -8.11 -8.94 12.88
N SER A 301 -9.19 -9.66 13.18
CA SER A 301 -9.51 -10.97 12.58
C SER A 301 -9.52 -10.95 11.05
N TYR A 302 -10.01 -9.87 10.43
CA TYR A 302 -10.06 -9.71 8.97
C TYR A 302 -8.68 -9.55 8.30
N ALA A 303 -7.62 -9.28 9.07
CA ALA A 303 -6.25 -9.08 8.60
C ALA A 303 -5.27 -10.05 9.29
N GLN A 304 -5.74 -11.12 9.93
CA GLN A 304 -4.84 -12.14 10.46
C GLN A 304 -4.30 -13.01 9.33
N LEU A 305 -2.98 -13.17 9.31
CA LEU A 305 -2.29 -14.06 8.37
C LEU A 305 -2.03 -15.40 9.04
N PRO A 306 -1.99 -16.51 8.27
CA PRO A 306 -1.70 -17.84 8.81
C PRO A 306 -0.27 -17.94 9.37
N LYS A 307 0.65 -17.11 8.86
CA LYS A 307 2.05 -17.07 9.26
C LYS A 307 2.48 -15.61 9.52
N SER A 308 3.24 -15.40 10.59
CA SER A 308 3.89 -14.13 10.90
C SER A 308 5.17 -13.93 10.06
N PRO A 309 5.67 -12.69 9.91
CA PRO A 309 6.98 -12.46 9.31
C PRO A 309 8.09 -13.12 10.14
N GLU A 310 9.08 -13.68 9.45
CA GLU A 310 10.26 -14.30 10.05
C GLU A 310 11.33 -13.25 10.34
N TYR A 311 11.05 -12.35 11.28
CA TYR A 311 12.01 -11.32 11.67
C TYR A 311 13.13 -11.91 12.53
N PRO A 312 14.41 -11.60 12.23
CA PRO A 312 15.53 -11.92 13.11
C PRO A 312 15.46 -11.10 14.41
N PRO A 313 16.17 -11.52 15.47
CA PRO A 313 16.09 -10.87 16.79
C PRO A 313 16.35 -9.36 16.77
N HIS A 314 17.34 -8.89 16.00
CA HIS A 314 17.67 -7.46 15.92
C HIS A 314 16.55 -6.62 15.31
N ILE A 315 15.74 -7.20 14.41
CA ILE A 315 14.54 -6.54 13.87
C ILE A 315 13.42 -6.52 14.90
N LEU A 316 13.21 -7.62 15.62
CA LEU A 316 12.21 -7.69 16.69
C LEU A 316 12.51 -6.67 17.80
N GLU A 317 13.79 -6.46 18.13
CA GLU A 317 14.23 -5.48 19.12
C GLU A 317 13.83 -4.04 18.76
N LYS A 318 13.80 -3.67 17.47
CA LYS A 318 13.35 -2.33 17.00
C LYS A 318 11.93 -1.99 17.43
N PHE A 319 11.07 -3.00 17.60
CA PHE A 319 9.68 -2.76 18.01
C PHE A 319 9.56 -2.44 19.50
N HIS A 320 10.53 -2.84 20.34
CA HIS A 320 10.38 -2.87 21.79
C HIS A 320 9.02 -3.50 22.18
N ASP A 321 8.23 -2.83 23.02
CA ASP A 321 6.85 -3.21 23.35
C ASP A 321 5.78 -2.40 22.58
N LEU A 322 6.18 -1.72 21.51
CA LEU A 322 5.24 -0.97 20.68
C LEU A 322 4.52 -1.92 19.72
N ARG A 323 3.20 -1.74 19.59
CA ARG A 323 2.38 -2.47 18.62
C ARG A 323 2.66 -2.04 17.18
N TRP A 324 3.03 -0.78 17.00
CA TRP A 324 3.28 -0.14 15.72
C TRP A 324 4.52 0.73 15.84
N ILE A 325 5.40 0.63 14.84
CA ILE A 325 6.54 1.52 14.67
C ILE A 325 6.50 2.16 13.28
N PRO A 326 7.13 3.33 13.07
CA PRO A 326 7.33 3.88 11.73
C PRO A 326 7.98 2.83 10.83
N THR A 327 7.49 2.69 9.60
CA THR A 327 8.08 1.71 8.68
C THR A 327 9.47 2.18 8.24
N GLU A 328 10.47 1.35 8.48
CA GLU A 328 11.79 1.40 7.85
C GLU A 328 11.84 0.39 6.70
N PRO A 329 12.66 0.62 5.65
CA PRO A 329 12.74 -0.27 4.49
C PRO A 329 12.98 -1.75 4.85
N GLU A 330 13.91 -2.02 5.78
CA GLU A 330 14.27 -3.36 6.22
C GLU A 330 13.08 -4.15 6.79
N LEU A 331 12.09 -3.46 7.37
CA LEU A 331 10.88 -4.11 7.90
C LEU A 331 9.98 -4.68 6.79
N LEU A 332 10.11 -4.17 5.56
CA LEU A 332 9.36 -4.65 4.41
C LEU A 332 10.09 -5.78 3.66
N ASP A 333 11.30 -6.16 4.09
CA ASP A 333 12.10 -7.21 3.43
C ASP A 333 11.74 -8.63 3.87
N TYR A 334 10.62 -8.81 4.57
CA TYR A 334 10.18 -10.09 5.09
C TYR A 334 8.75 -10.41 4.63
N PRO A 335 8.51 -11.55 3.97
CA PRO A 335 7.15 -11.99 3.64
C PRO A 335 6.28 -12.07 4.89
N ASN A 336 4.99 -11.78 4.71
CA ASN A 336 3.98 -11.65 5.76
C ASN A 336 4.16 -10.44 6.71
N ALA A 337 5.17 -9.59 6.50
CA ALA A 337 5.28 -8.33 7.24
C ALA A 337 4.02 -7.50 7.04
N GLN A 338 3.34 -7.17 8.14
CA GLN A 338 2.09 -6.42 8.09
C GLN A 338 2.35 -4.94 8.33
N PHE A 339 1.70 -4.09 7.55
CA PHE A 339 1.83 -2.64 7.68
C PHE A 339 0.46 -1.97 7.61
N LEU A 340 0.37 -0.77 8.16
CA LEU A 340 -0.80 0.09 8.10
C LEU A 340 -0.48 1.23 7.12
N VAL A 341 -1.36 1.45 6.16
CA VAL A 341 -1.37 2.62 5.28
C VAL A 341 -2.46 3.55 5.77
N ILE A 342 -2.11 4.80 6.04
CA ILE A 342 -3.05 5.84 6.49
C ILE A 342 -2.97 6.99 5.48
N GLY A 343 -4.12 7.53 5.06
CA GLY A 343 -4.12 8.66 4.14
C GLY A 343 -3.41 9.87 4.76
N ALA A 344 -2.57 10.59 4.00
CA ALA A 344 -1.89 11.77 4.52
C ALA A 344 -2.14 13.00 3.64
N ALA A 345 -1.68 12.96 2.38
CA ALA A 345 -1.84 14.06 1.43
C ALA A 345 -2.26 13.53 0.05
N GLN A 346 -3.08 14.32 -0.66
CA GLN A 346 -3.70 13.96 -1.92
C GLN A 346 -3.56 15.12 -2.92
N GLY A 347 -2.93 14.87 -4.06
CA GLY A 347 -2.58 15.91 -5.05
C GLY A 347 -1.39 16.78 -4.65
N GLU A 348 -0.81 16.56 -3.48
CA GLU A 348 0.41 17.19 -2.96
C GLU A 348 1.18 16.17 -2.11
N LEU A 349 2.46 16.42 -1.86
CA LEU A 349 3.30 15.53 -1.04
C LEU A 349 3.12 15.76 0.48
N GLY A 350 2.61 16.94 0.87
CA GLY A 350 2.34 17.29 2.27
C GLY A 350 3.61 17.27 3.13
N LYS A 351 3.51 16.67 4.32
CA LYS A 351 4.66 16.55 5.26
C LYS A 351 5.82 15.72 4.72
N ALA A 352 5.57 14.88 3.71
CA ALA A 352 6.61 14.10 3.08
C ALA A 352 7.52 14.96 2.18
N ALA A 353 7.13 16.19 1.82
CA ALA A 353 7.93 17.07 0.98
C ALA A 353 9.10 17.75 1.71
N VAL A 354 9.06 17.80 3.05
CA VAL A 354 9.93 18.66 3.85
C VAL A 354 10.77 17.80 4.81
N ALA A 355 12.07 18.07 4.85
CA ALA A 355 12.97 17.44 5.81
C ALA A 355 12.55 17.77 7.24
N LYS A 356 12.93 16.92 8.20
CA LYS A 356 12.73 17.25 9.61
C LYS A 356 13.63 18.43 9.98
N ASN A 357 13.12 19.29 10.86
CA ASN A 357 13.90 20.41 11.39
C ASN A 357 15.23 19.90 11.98
N GLY A 358 16.35 20.41 11.47
CA GLY A 358 17.70 20.05 11.92
C GLY A 358 18.23 18.71 11.42
N SER A 359 17.51 17.99 10.56
CA SER A 359 17.99 16.74 9.92
C SER A 359 18.65 16.96 8.55
N LYS A 360 18.61 18.20 8.07
CA LYS A 360 19.11 18.62 6.77
C LYS A 360 20.32 19.53 6.95
N ASN A 361 21.42 19.24 6.24
CA ASN A 361 22.54 20.19 6.07
C ASN A 361 22.18 21.25 5.02
N ASP A 362 22.81 22.43 5.08
CA ASP A 362 22.50 23.54 4.15
C ASP A 362 22.62 23.14 2.67
N ASP A 363 23.51 22.20 2.35
CA ASP A 363 23.80 21.72 1.00
C ASP A 363 22.87 20.59 0.51
N GLN A 364 22.06 20.00 1.39
CA GLN A 364 21.13 18.95 0.99
C GLN A 364 19.90 19.56 0.29
N GLU A 365 19.09 18.74 -0.36
CA GLU A 365 17.83 19.18 -0.95
C GLU A 365 16.65 18.97 0.00
N GLN A 366 15.44 19.41 -0.36
CA GLN A 366 14.25 18.93 0.33
C GLN A 366 13.85 17.55 -0.21
N PRO A 367 13.25 16.67 0.61
CA PRO A 367 12.81 15.36 0.13
C PRO A 367 11.83 15.44 -1.05
N GLY A 368 10.98 16.46 -1.08
CA GLY A 368 10.10 16.71 -2.22
C GLY A 368 10.84 17.14 -3.48
N GLU A 369 11.94 17.89 -3.36
CA GLU A 369 12.76 18.31 -4.51
C GLU A 369 13.49 17.12 -5.13
N GLU A 370 14.07 16.25 -4.30
CA GLU A 370 14.72 15.02 -4.77
C GLU A 370 13.71 14.08 -5.44
N LEU A 371 12.48 13.96 -4.91
CA LEU A 371 11.44 13.14 -5.53
C LEU A 371 10.93 13.74 -6.86
N GLU A 372 10.79 15.07 -6.96
CA GLU A 372 10.46 15.76 -8.23
C GLU A 372 11.56 15.58 -9.28
N LYS A 373 12.83 15.64 -8.90
CA LYS A 373 13.93 15.33 -9.83
C LYS A 373 13.87 13.89 -10.32
N PHE A 374 13.57 12.96 -9.42
CA PHE A 374 13.47 11.54 -9.78
C PHE A 374 12.25 11.29 -10.69
N GLU A 375 11.14 12.03 -10.50
CA GLU A 375 10.01 12.09 -11.45
C GLU A 375 10.47 12.55 -12.83
N ASP A 376 11.17 13.69 -12.92
CA ASP A 376 11.62 14.26 -14.19
C ASP A 376 12.52 13.27 -14.96
N GLU A 377 13.49 12.66 -14.28
CA GLU A 377 14.37 11.62 -14.85
C GLU A 377 13.56 10.41 -15.35
N ASN A 378 12.57 9.95 -14.56
CA ASN A 378 11.72 8.84 -14.97
C ASN A 378 10.83 9.23 -16.16
N GLU A 379 10.30 10.45 -16.23
CA GLU A 379 9.52 10.91 -17.39
C GLU A 379 10.36 10.95 -18.67
N GLU A 380 11.61 11.39 -18.60
CA GLU A 380 12.53 11.38 -19.75
C GLU A 380 12.81 9.95 -20.22
N ARG A 381 13.02 9.03 -19.27
CA ARG A 381 13.13 7.59 -19.56
C ARG A 381 11.88 7.05 -20.23
N VAL A 382 10.69 7.29 -19.67
CA VAL A 382 9.39 6.87 -20.23
C VAL A 382 9.21 7.40 -21.66
N LYS A 383 9.49 8.69 -21.89
CA LYS A 383 9.43 9.31 -23.23
C LYS A 383 10.37 8.63 -24.22
N SER A 384 11.56 8.22 -23.77
CA SER A 384 12.52 7.49 -24.62
C SER A 384 12.08 6.05 -24.94
N LEU A 385 11.20 5.44 -24.13
CA LEU A 385 10.73 4.05 -24.24
C LEU A 385 9.31 3.92 -24.82
N LYS A 386 8.93 4.79 -25.77
CA LYS A 386 7.61 4.79 -26.43
C LYS A 386 6.43 5.18 -25.52
N GLY A 387 6.68 5.93 -24.43
CA GLY A 387 5.63 6.47 -23.57
C GLY A 387 5.05 5.43 -22.61
N ASP A 388 3.74 5.51 -22.35
CA ASP A 388 3.05 4.73 -21.32
C ASP A 388 3.19 3.19 -21.48
N HIS A 389 3.56 2.69 -22.66
CA HIS A 389 3.83 1.26 -22.90
C HIS A 389 5.09 0.74 -22.19
N CYS A 390 6.01 1.62 -21.78
CA CYS A 390 7.24 1.21 -21.13
C CYS A 390 7.01 0.49 -19.80
N VAL A 391 5.85 0.69 -19.15
CA VAL A 391 5.49 -0.06 -17.94
C VAL A 391 5.51 -1.57 -18.18
N TYR A 392 5.07 -2.02 -19.37
CA TYR A 392 5.05 -3.44 -19.71
C TYR A 392 6.45 -3.95 -19.99
N GLU A 393 7.26 -3.19 -20.73
CA GLU A 393 8.67 -3.53 -20.99
C GLU A 393 9.47 -3.62 -19.67
N ASP A 394 9.28 -2.66 -18.75
CA ASP A 394 9.91 -2.65 -17.42
C ASP A 394 9.48 -3.80 -16.52
N LEU A 395 8.25 -4.28 -16.72
CA LEU A 395 7.70 -5.45 -16.05
C LEU A 395 8.04 -6.76 -16.78
N GLY A 396 8.82 -6.68 -17.89
CA GLY A 396 9.23 -7.78 -18.75
C GLY A 396 8.06 -8.50 -19.43
N LEU A 397 6.98 -7.78 -19.66
CA LEU A 397 5.82 -8.18 -20.45
C LEU A 397 6.00 -7.71 -21.90
N ASP A 398 5.49 -8.50 -22.85
CA ASP A 398 5.51 -8.09 -24.26
C ASP A 398 4.50 -6.95 -24.45
N ALA A 399 5.01 -5.72 -24.59
CA ALA A 399 4.19 -4.53 -24.79
C ALA A 399 3.26 -4.61 -26.01
N LYS A 400 3.49 -5.53 -26.96
CA LYS A 400 2.57 -5.76 -28.10
C LYS A 400 1.28 -6.45 -27.68
N ASN A 401 1.30 -7.21 -26.59
CA ASN A 401 0.15 -7.98 -26.10
C ASN A 401 -0.75 -7.17 -25.18
N TYR A 402 -0.35 -5.95 -24.82
CA TYR A 402 -1.06 -5.13 -23.85
C TYR A 402 -1.40 -3.74 -24.42
N PRO A 403 -2.66 -3.28 -24.32
CA PRO A 403 -3.01 -1.91 -24.70
C PRO A 403 -2.36 -0.90 -23.75
N THR A 404 -2.50 0.40 -24.05
CA THR A 404 -2.11 1.49 -23.15
C THR A 404 -2.66 1.29 -21.74
N VAL A 405 -1.93 1.76 -20.73
CA VAL A 405 -2.38 1.71 -19.33
C VAL A 405 -3.79 2.30 -19.21
N PRO A 406 -4.76 1.58 -18.61
CA PRO A 406 -6.15 2.00 -18.63
C PRO A 406 -6.36 3.25 -17.77
N THR A 407 -6.90 4.31 -18.36
CA THR A 407 -7.31 5.54 -17.67
C THR A 407 -8.82 5.58 -17.43
N THR A 408 -9.60 4.85 -18.22
CA THR A 408 -11.05 4.70 -18.06
C THR A 408 -11.41 3.21 -17.92
N TRP A 409 -12.54 2.92 -17.27
CA TRP A 409 -13.10 1.58 -17.29
C TRP A 409 -13.59 1.24 -18.70
N GLU A 410 -13.54 -0.03 -19.07
CA GLU A 410 -14.13 -0.45 -20.34
C GLU A 410 -15.64 -0.18 -20.28
N SER A 411 -16.18 0.45 -21.32
CA SER A 411 -17.62 0.63 -21.49
C SER A 411 -18.19 -0.58 -22.22
N ASP A 412 -19.35 -1.07 -21.79
CA ASP A 412 -20.13 -2.04 -22.56
C ASP A 412 -20.32 -1.50 -23.97
N THR A 413 -19.64 -2.10 -24.94
CA THR A 413 -19.98 -1.87 -26.35
C THR A 413 -21.12 -2.85 -26.61
N GLN A 414 -22.35 -2.36 -26.53
CA GLN A 414 -23.56 -3.12 -26.90
C GLN A 414 -23.57 -3.44 -28.39
#